data_AF-A0A9D2RRW5-F1
#
_entry.id   AF-A0A9D2RRW5-F1
#
_cell.length_a   1.000
_cell.length_b   1.000
_cell.length_c   1.000
_cell.angle_alpha   90.00
_cell.angle_beta   90.00
_cell.angle_gamma   90.00
#
_symmetry.space_group_name_H-M   'P 1'
#
loop_
_entity.id
_entity.type
_entity.pdbx_description
1 polymer ?
#
loop_
_entity_poly.entity_id
_entity_poly.type
_entity_poly.pdbx_seq_one_letter_code
_entity_poly.pdbx_strand_id
1 'polypeptide(L)'
;MDAKTTGIVAYLTWIGLVIAFVLGDREGAKFHLNQALVIWLAGLLSFIPCIGWLWGIFCFICAVMGFISAVNGEEKAVPLLGQIHLLK
;
A
#
# COMPACT_ATOMS: atom_id res chain seq x y z
N MET A 1 4.90 5.14 16.24
CA MET A 1 3.51 4.69 15.96
C MET A 1 3.47 3.19 16.16
N ASP A 2 2.35 2.64 16.62
CA ASP A 2 2.17 1.17 16.67
C ASP A 2 2.01 0.58 15.25
N ALA A 3 2.10 -0.75 15.13
CA ALA A 3 1.98 -1.47 13.86
C ALA A 3 0.69 -1.16 13.10
N LYS A 4 -0.45 -1.08 13.78
CA LYS A 4 -1.75 -0.82 13.12
C LYS A 4 -1.78 0.59 12.55
N THR A 5 -1.42 1.59 13.35
CA THR A 5 -1.34 2.98 12.89
C THR A 5 -0.35 3.13 11.73
N THR A 6 0.79 2.44 11.81
CA THR A 6 1.80 2.42 10.73
C THR A 6 1.22 1.85 9.43
N GLY A 7 0.51 0.72 9.51
CA GLY A 7 -0.17 0.11 8.36
C GLY A 7 -1.19 1.05 7.72
N ILE A 8 -2.03 1.72 8.52
CA ILE A 8 -3.05 2.67 8.01
C ILE A 8 -2.37 3.86 7.31
N VAL A 9 -1.39 4.48 7.96
CA VAL A 9 -0.70 5.68 7.44
C VAL A 9 0.01 5.39 6.11
N ALA A 10 0.51 4.16 5.91
CA ALA A 10 1.18 3.75 4.67
C ALA A 10 0.30 3.86 3.40
N TYR A 11 -1.03 3.77 3.53
CA TYR A 11 -1.98 3.84 2.40
C TYR A 11 -2.52 5.23 2.13
N LEU A 12 -2.24 6.25 2.94
CA LEU A 12 -2.88 7.57 2.80
C LEU A 12 -2.40 8.34 1.57
N THR A 13 -1.07 8.47 1.44
CA THR A 13 -0.41 9.18 0.32
C THR A 13 1.04 8.69 0.24
N TRP A 14 1.78 9.11 -0.79
CA TRP A 14 3.25 8.98 -0.82
C TRP A 14 3.93 9.58 0.42
N ILE A 15 3.43 10.70 0.94
CA ILE A 15 3.95 11.32 2.16
C ILE A 15 3.64 10.43 3.37
N GLY A 16 2.42 9.90 3.45
CA GLY A 16 2.02 8.92 4.47
C GLY A 16 2.90 7.67 4.45
N LEU A 17 3.18 7.13 3.26
CA LEU A 17 4.10 6.00 3.09
C LEU A 17 5.50 6.31 3.64
N VAL A 18 6.07 7.48 3.31
CA VAL A 18 7.38 7.90 3.83
C VAL A 18 7.34 8.03 5.35
N ILE A 19 6.30 8.63 5.92
CA ILE A 19 6.13 8.75 7.38
C ILE A 19 6.06 7.36 8.03
N ALA A 20 5.27 6.45 7.46
CA ALA A 20 5.12 5.09 7.96
C ALA A 20 6.46 4.33 7.93
N PHE A 21 7.27 4.52 6.89
CA PHE A 21 8.63 3.99 6.88
C PHE A 21 9.54 4.68 7.89
N VAL A 22 9.58 6.00 7.99
CA VAL A 22 10.59 6.68 8.82
C VAL A 22 10.27 6.63 10.32
N LEU A 23 8.99 6.75 10.68
CA LEU A 23 8.53 6.95 12.08
C LEU A 23 7.62 5.81 12.60
N GLY A 24 7.30 4.84 11.76
CA GLY A 24 6.44 3.71 12.10
C GLY A 24 7.16 2.45 12.57
N ASP A 25 6.37 1.49 13.04
CA ASP A 25 6.83 0.15 13.38
C ASP A 25 6.98 -0.70 12.10
N ARG A 26 8.21 -0.77 11.60
CA ARG A 26 8.53 -1.45 10.33
C ARG A 26 8.37 -2.96 10.40
N GLU A 27 8.70 -3.56 11.53
CA GLU A 27 8.66 -5.02 11.68
C GLU A 27 7.23 -5.48 11.90
N GLY A 28 6.48 -4.81 12.79
CA GLY A 28 5.09 -5.14 13.07
C GLY A 28 4.12 -4.82 11.92
N ALA A 29 4.41 -3.80 11.10
CA ALA A 29 3.57 -3.42 9.96
C ALA A 29 4.12 -3.87 8.60
N LYS A 30 5.10 -4.80 8.58
CA LYS A 30 5.85 -5.18 7.37
C LYS A 30 4.95 -5.59 6.20
N PHE A 31 3.89 -6.34 6.48
CA PHE A 31 2.90 -6.75 5.48
C PHE A 31 2.27 -5.54 4.77
N HIS A 32 1.68 -4.62 5.55
CA HIS A 32 1.00 -3.45 5.02
C HIS A 32 1.96 -2.45 4.39
N LEU A 33 3.18 -2.28 4.94
CA LEU A 33 4.22 -1.43 4.36
C LEU A 33 4.66 -1.95 3.00
N ASN A 34 4.89 -3.26 2.87
CA ASN A 34 5.25 -3.88 1.60
C ASN A 34 4.13 -3.73 0.56
N GLN A 35 2.90 -4.09 0.93
CA GLN A 35 1.76 -4.03 0.03
C GLN A 35 1.46 -2.59 -0.42
N ALA A 36 1.47 -1.62 0.51
CA ALA A 36 1.30 -0.21 0.17
C ALA A 36 2.40 0.27 -0.78
N LEU A 37 3.67 -0.05 -0.50
CA LEU A 37 4.79 0.31 -1.36
C LEU A 37 4.63 -0.24 -2.79
N VAL A 38 4.25 -1.52 -2.93
CA VAL A 38 4.00 -2.14 -4.24
C VAL A 38 2.87 -1.41 -4.98
N ILE A 39 1.75 -1.14 -4.31
CA ILE A 39 0.60 -0.45 -4.92
C ILE A 39 0.98 0.95 -5.38
N TRP A 40 1.71 1.71 -4.55
CA TRP A 40 2.15 3.06 -4.89
C TRP A 40 3.09 3.05 -6.09
N LEU A 41 4.08 2.15 -6.12
CA LEU A 41 4.98 1.99 -7.26
C LEU A 41 4.23 1.54 -8.54
N ALA A 42 3.31 0.59 -8.43
CA ALA A 42 2.48 0.15 -9.54
C ALA A 42 1.59 1.28 -10.09
N GLY A 43 1.07 2.13 -9.19
CA GLY A 43 0.24 3.28 -9.53
C GLY A 43 0.96 4.34 -10.36
N LEU A 44 2.29 4.37 -10.37
CA LEU A 44 3.05 5.30 -11.22
C LEU A 44 2.71 5.12 -12.70
N LEU A 45 2.39 3.90 -13.16
CA LEU A 45 2.01 3.63 -14.55
C LEU A 45 0.73 4.37 -15.00
N SER A 46 -0.01 5.00 -14.07
CA SER A 46 -1.17 5.83 -14.38
C SER A 46 -0.87 7.08 -15.22
N PHE A 47 0.40 7.46 -15.39
CA PHE A 47 0.78 8.55 -16.30
C PHE A 47 0.52 8.22 -17.78
N ILE A 48 0.44 6.93 -18.16
CA ILE A 48 0.26 6.49 -19.55
C ILE A 48 -1.21 6.71 -19.97
N PRO A 49 -1.50 7.46 -21.05
CA PRO A 49 -2.87 7.69 -21.50
C PRO A 49 -3.63 6.39 -21.83
N CYS A 50 -4.94 6.41 -21.61
CA CYS A 50 -5.87 5.29 -21.86
C CYS A 50 -5.61 4.05 -20.98
N ILE A 51 -4.55 3.27 -21.26
CA ILE A 51 -4.27 2.00 -20.57
C ILE A 51 -3.81 2.25 -19.12
N GLY A 52 -2.93 3.23 -18.92
CA GLY A 52 -2.47 3.60 -17.58
C GLY A 52 -3.61 4.10 -16.69
N TRP A 53 -4.62 4.75 -17.25
CA TRP A 53 -5.78 5.21 -16.47
C TRP A 53 -6.62 4.05 -15.94
N LEU A 54 -6.89 3.04 -16.78
CA LEU A 54 -7.56 1.81 -16.35
C LEU A 54 -6.76 1.10 -15.26
N TRP A 55 -5.44 1.02 -15.43
CA TRP A 55 -4.53 0.49 -14.42
C TRP A 55 -4.53 1.30 -13.12
N GLY A 56 -4.62 2.63 -13.22
CA GLY A 56 -4.73 3.55 -12.09
C GLY A 56 -5.99 3.30 -11.28
N ILE A 57 -7.13 3.07 -11.94
CA ILE A 57 -8.38 2.68 -11.27
C ILE A 57 -8.21 1.36 -10.51
N PHE A 58 -7.58 0.36 -11.13
CA PHE A 58 -7.27 -0.91 -10.48
C PHE A 58 -6.37 -0.73 -9.24
N CYS A 59 -5.30 0.05 -9.36
CA CYS A 59 -4.39 0.35 -8.24
C CYS A 59 -5.12 1.10 -7.12
N PHE A 60 -6.00 2.04 -7.45
CA PHE A 60 -6.81 2.77 -6.47
C PHE A 60 -7.74 1.82 -5.69
N ILE A 61 -8.41 0.89 -6.37
CA ILE A 61 -9.24 -0.14 -5.72
C ILE A 61 -8.37 -0.99 -4.78
N CYS A 62 -7.19 -1.43 -5.21
CA CYS A 62 -6.25 -2.16 -4.36
C CYS A 62 -5.81 -1.34 -3.14
N ALA A 63 -5.52 -0.06 -3.31
CA ALA A 63 -5.17 0.83 -2.20
C ALA A 63 -6.29 0.93 -1.15
N VAL A 64 -7.54 1.07 -1.60
CA VAL A 64 -8.72 1.11 -0.71
C VAL A 64 -8.91 -0.22 0.01
N MET A 65 -8.78 -1.36 -0.68
CA MET A 65 -8.85 -2.68 -0.06
C MET A 65 -7.76 -2.87 0.99
N GLY A 66 -6.51 -2.53 0.66
CA GLY A 66 -5.38 -2.60 1.58
C GLY A 66 -5.55 -1.69 2.79
N PHE A 67 -6.07 -0.48 2.59
CA PHE A 67 -6.41 0.45 3.67
C PHE A 67 -7.49 -0.11 4.61
N ILE A 68 -8.59 -0.65 4.08
CA ILE A 68 -9.66 -1.26 4.88
C ILE A 68 -9.12 -2.43 5.70
N SER A 69 -8.32 -3.31 5.09
CA SER A 69 -7.69 -4.43 5.80
C SER A 69 -6.72 -3.94 6.89
N ALA A 70 -5.96 -2.87 6.67
CA ALA A 70 -5.12 -2.25 7.70
C ALA A 70 -5.94 -1.67 8.87
N VAL A 71 -7.08 -1.04 8.57
CA VAL A 71 -8.02 -0.54 9.60
C VAL A 71 -8.59 -1.69 10.44
N ASN A 72 -8.86 -2.83 9.81
CA ASN A 72 -9.34 -4.04 10.48
C ASN A 72 -8.23 -4.84 11.18
N GLY A 73 -6.95 -4.54 10.91
CA GLY A 73 -5.81 -5.31 11.43
C GLY A 73 -5.65 -6.68 10.75
N GLU A 74 -6.12 -6.81 9.52
CA GLU A 74 -6.07 -8.05 8.74
C GLU A 74 -4.94 -7.99 7.70
N GLU A 75 -4.10 -9.02 7.65
CA GLU A 75 -3.07 -9.18 6.62
C GLU A 75 -3.65 -9.83 5.35
N LYS A 76 -4.53 -9.11 4.66
CA LYS A 76 -5.17 -9.58 3.42
C LYS A 76 -4.45 -9.05 2.18
N ALA A 77 -3.97 -9.99 1.38
CA ALA A 77 -3.32 -9.67 0.10
C ALA A 77 -4.34 -9.12 -0.91
N VAL A 78 -4.02 -7.99 -1.53
CA VAL A 78 -4.82 -7.44 -2.64
C VAL A 78 -4.59 -8.26 -3.92
N PRO A 79 -5.57 -8.28 -4.85
CA PRO A 79 -5.42 -9.01 -6.11
C PRO A 79 -4.17 -8.58 -6.89
N LEU A 80 -3.46 -9.54 -7.47
CA LEU A 80 -2.24 -9.39 -8.28
C LEU A 80 -1.02 -8.79 -7.54
N LEU A 81 -1.18 -7.64 -6.88
CA LEU A 81 -0.08 -6.88 -6.28
C LEU A 81 0.30 -7.38 -4.89
N GLY A 82 -0.63 -7.98 -4.13
CA GLY A 82 -0.37 -8.45 -2.77
C GLY A 82 0.59 -9.64 -2.67
N GLN A 83 0.92 -10.27 -3.80
CA GLN A 83 1.88 -11.39 -3.89
C GLN A 83 3.32 -10.92 -4.11
N ILE A 84 3.54 -9.64 -4.40
CA ILE A 84 4.86 -9.09 -4.67
C ILE A 84 5.52 -8.67 -3.35
N HIS A 85 6.71 -9.20 -3.07
CA HIS A 85 7.46 -8.90 -1.85
C HIS A 85 8.75 -8.16 -2.17
N LEU A 86 8.79 -6.87 -1.84
CA LEU A 86 9.95 -5.98 -1.97
C LEU A 86 10.71 -5.85 -0.64
N LEU A 87 10.02 -5.90 0.49
CA LEU A 87 10.63 -5.86 1.82
C LEU A 87 10.94 -7.29 2.30
N LYS A 88 12.22 -7.57 2.56
CA LYS A 88 12.70 -8.87 3.08
C LYS A 88 12.69 -8.94 4.59
#